data_AF-A0A2E9VKV0-F1
#
_entry.id   AF-A0A2E9VKV0-F1
#
_cell.length_a   1.000
_cell.length_b   1.000
_cell.length_c   1.000
_cell.angle_alpha   90.00
_cell.angle_beta   90.00
_cell.angle_gamma   90.00
#
_symmetry.space_group_name_H-M   'P 1'
#
loop_
_entity.id
_entity.type
_entity.pdbx_description
1 polymer ?
#
loop_
_entity_poly.entity_id
_entity_poly.type
_entity_poly.pdbx_seq_one_letter_code
_entity_poly.pdbx_strand_id
1 'polypeptide(L)'
;PHSIYEIEGAQDVAIEFRSFSKNAGFTGTRCAFTVVPKTLMVTTSSGKQVSLHQLWNRRQSTKFNGVSYIVQRGAEAVYSPEGQEQTKELIAFYLDNARLLREGLEAVGISVYGGVNAPYVWLKTPKEFTSWDFFDELLNKAHLVGTPGSGFGASGEGYFRLSAFNSRENIEEAVKRFQKIVS
;
A
#
# COMPACT_ATOMS: atom_id res chain seq x y z
N PRO A 1 2.99 -8.75 -8.38
CA PRO A 1 2.61 -7.42 -8.92
C PRO A 1 3.42 -7.08 -10.16
N HIS A 2 2.73 -6.68 -11.23
CA HIS A 2 3.34 -6.26 -12.48
C HIS A 2 4.31 -5.09 -12.28
N SER A 3 5.30 -5.00 -13.17
CA SER A 3 6.17 -3.84 -13.30
C SER A 3 5.71 -2.96 -14.46
N ILE A 4 5.88 -1.64 -14.32
CA ILE A 4 5.65 -0.71 -15.43
C ILE A 4 6.56 -1.02 -16.63
N TYR A 5 7.73 -1.64 -16.38
CA TYR A 5 8.69 -2.02 -17.42
C TYR A 5 8.30 -3.26 -18.21
N GLU A 6 7.13 -3.86 -17.93
CA GLU A 6 6.50 -4.82 -18.85
C GLU A 6 5.92 -4.13 -20.09
N ILE A 7 5.76 -2.81 -20.06
CA ILE A 7 5.25 -2.00 -21.17
C ILE A 7 6.42 -1.48 -22.03
N GLU A 8 6.34 -1.71 -23.34
CA GLU A 8 7.32 -1.19 -24.29
C GLU A 8 7.42 0.34 -24.21
N GLY A 9 8.65 0.87 -24.22
CA GLY A 9 8.92 2.31 -24.07
C GLY A 9 8.86 2.86 -22.65
N ALA A 10 8.42 2.09 -21.64
CA ALA A 10 8.32 2.56 -20.26
C ALA A 10 9.68 3.04 -19.69
N GLN A 11 10.78 2.46 -20.13
CA GLN A 11 12.13 2.86 -19.70
C GLN A 11 12.46 4.33 -20.04
N ASP A 12 11.80 4.91 -21.05
CA ASP A 12 12.08 6.27 -21.49
C ASP A 12 11.21 7.32 -20.78
N VAL A 13 10.24 6.88 -19.99
CA VAL A 13 9.23 7.76 -19.36
C VAL A 13 8.94 7.46 -17.89
N ALA A 14 9.37 6.34 -17.32
CA ALA A 14 8.94 5.88 -16.00
C ALA A 14 10.08 5.60 -15.00
N ILE A 15 9.82 5.96 -13.73
CA ILE A 15 10.57 5.51 -12.55
C ILE A 15 9.66 4.58 -11.75
N GLU A 16 10.16 3.42 -11.35
CA GLU A 16 9.42 2.50 -10.50
C GLU A 16 9.91 2.54 -9.04
N PHE A 17 8.97 2.55 -8.09
CA PHE A 17 9.22 2.51 -6.66
C PHE A 17 8.73 1.17 -6.11
N ARG A 18 9.58 0.46 -5.37
CA ARG A 18 9.25 -0.83 -4.75
C ARG A 18 9.67 -0.83 -3.28
N SER A 19 8.96 -1.59 -2.46
CA SER A 19 9.19 -1.64 -1.01
C SER A 19 9.06 -3.05 -0.48
N PHE A 20 9.97 -3.43 0.41
CA PHE A 20 9.88 -4.67 1.19
C PHE A 20 8.90 -4.53 2.36
N SER A 21 8.58 -3.30 2.79
CA SER A 21 7.81 -3.07 4.03
C SER A 21 6.43 -3.71 4.02
N LYS A 22 5.75 -3.67 2.87
CA LYS A 22 4.41 -4.25 2.72
C LYS A 22 4.40 -5.60 1.98
N ASN A 23 5.52 -5.97 1.37
CA ASN A 23 5.66 -7.24 0.66
C ASN A 23 6.12 -8.34 1.62
N ALA A 24 7.28 -8.14 2.25
CA ALA A 24 7.93 -9.13 3.10
C ALA A 24 7.79 -8.82 4.61
N GLY A 25 6.89 -7.92 5.00
CA GLY A 25 6.67 -7.55 6.40
C GLY A 25 7.72 -6.60 7.00
N PHE A 26 8.49 -5.88 6.17
CA PHE A 26 9.60 -5.02 6.63
C PHE A 26 9.14 -3.64 7.16
N THR A 27 7.97 -3.56 7.80
CA THR A 27 7.46 -2.28 8.34
C THR A 27 8.38 -1.74 9.44
N GLY A 28 8.99 -2.64 10.23
CA GLY A 28 10.02 -2.32 11.23
C GLY A 28 11.46 -2.30 10.69
N THR A 29 11.77 -3.13 9.69
CA THR A 29 13.14 -3.31 9.16
C THR A 29 13.49 -2.42 7.96
N ARG A 30 12.56 -1.59 7.47
CA ARG A 30 12.77 -0.41 6.59
C ARG A 30 13.72 -0.62 5.40
N CYS A 31 13.23 -1.28 4.34
CA CYS A 31 13.94 -1.39 3.07
C CYS A 31 13.02 -1.12 1.87
N ALA A 32 13.55 -0.42 0.87
CA ALA A 32 12.89 -0.11 -0.39
C ALA A 32 13.95 0.18 -1.47
N PHE A 33 13.53 0.17 -2.73
CA PHE A 33 14.39 0.56 -3.85
C PHE A 33 13.61 1.34 -4.91
N THR A 34 14.36 2.09 -5.71
CA THR A 34 13.86 2.84 -6.87
C THR A 34 14.60 2.37 -8.11
N VAL A 35 13.88 2.08 -9.19
CA VAL A 35 14.48 1.79 -10.50
C VAL A 35 14.40 3.06 -11.33
N VAL A 36 15.55 3.64 -11.67
CA VAL A 36 15.65 4.81 -12.55
C VAL A 36 16.38 4.37 -13.82
N PRO A 37 15.71 4.25 -14.97
CA PRO A 37 16.36 3.78 -16.19
C PRO A 37 17.47 4.73 -16.65
N LYS A 38 18.51 4.17 -17.28
CA LYS A 38 19.61 4.99 -17.84
C LYS A 38 19.17 5.76 -19.09
N THR A 39 18.17 5.26 -19.81
CA THR A 39 17.59 5.91 -21.00
C THR A 39 16.62 7.04 -20.65
N LEU A 40 16.21 7.16 -19.38
CA LEU A 40 15.33 8.22 -18.93
C LEU A 40 16.05 9.57 -18.91
N MET A 41 15.69 10.40 -19.89
CA MET A 41 16.21 11.75 -20.09
C MET A 41 15.17 12.79 -19.65
N VAL A 42 15.63 13.90 -19.08
CA VAL A 42 14.79 15.05 -18.73
C VAL A 42 15.34 16.32 -19.36
N THR A 43 14.44 17.24 -19.70
CA THR A 43 14.77 18.50 -20.37
C THR A 43 14.93 19.62 -19.34
N THR A 44 16.06 20.32 -19.38
CA THR A 44 16.30 21.50 -18.54
C THR A 44 15.49 22.71 -19.03
N SER A 45 15.41 23.77 -18.23
CA SER A 45 14.83 25.05 -18.66
C SER A 45 15.52 25.67 -19.89
N SER A 46 16.78 25.30 -20.16
CA SER A 46 17.55 25.69 -21.35
C SER A 46 17.36 24.75 -22.56
N GLY A 47 16.49 23.75 -22.48
CA GLY A 47 16.23 22.80 -23.56
C GLY A 47 17.25 21.65 -23.69
N LYS A 48 18.22 21.53 -22.77
CA LYS A 48 19.23 20.47 -22.80
C LYS A 48 18.66 19.17 -22.23
N GLN A 49 18.94 18.04 -22.88
CA GLN A 49 18.64 16.72 -22.33
C GLN A 49 19.72 16.29 -21.33
N VAL A 50 19.29 15.82 -20.16
CA VAL A 50 20.18 15.29 -19.11
C VAL A 50 19.64 13.97 -18.55
N SER A 51 20.54 13.08 -18.14
CA SER A 51 20.17 11.77 -17.59
C SER A 51 19.63 11.88 -16.17
N LEU A 52 18.38 11.45 -15.95
CA LEU A 52 17.80 11.46 -14.61
C LEU A 52 18.48 10.48 -13.67
N HIS A 53 18.98 9.35 -14.19
CA HIS A 53 19.77 8.37 -13.43
C HIS A 53 21.02 9.01 -12.79
N GLN A 54 21.75 9.86 -13.52
CA GLN A 54 22.92 10.54 -12.98
C GLN A 54 22.56 11.54 -11.88
N LEU A 55 21.49 12.32 -12.07
CA LEU A 55 20.98 13.25 -11.06
C LEU A 55 20.54 12.51 -9.79
N TRP A 56 19.83 11.38 -9.94
CA TRP A 56 19.39 10.56 -8.82
C TRP A 56 20.57 9.95 -8.06
N ASN A 57 21.57 9.42 -8.77
CA ASN A 57 22.77 8.89 -8.13
C ASN A 57 23.50 9.97 -7.31
N ARG A 58 23.66 11.17 -7.85
CA ARG A 58 24.25 12.30 -7.11
C ARG A 58 23.43 12.64 -5.87
N ARG A 59 22.10 12.67 -5.98
CA ARG A 59 21.23 12.88 -4.80
C ARG A 59 21.47 11.80 -3.75
N GLN A 60 21.48 10.53 -4.15
CA GLN A 60 21.62 9.40 -3.22
C GLN A 60 22.97 9.44 -2.50
N SER A 61 24.09 9.61 -3.22
CA SER A 61 25.42 9.61 -2.61
C SER A 61 25.74 10.86 -1.77
N THR A 62 24.92 11.91 -1.86
CA THR A 62 25.13 13.17 -1.12
C THR A 62 24.18 13.33 0.05
N LYS A 63 22.91 12.95 -0.13
CA LYS A 63 21.82 13.23 0.82
C LYS A 63 21.30 11.97 1.52
N PHE A 64 21.92 10.82 1.27
CA PHE A 64 21.56 9.57 1.92
C PHE A 64 22.83 8.78 2.27
N ASN A 65 22.84 8.17 3.44
CA ASN A 65 23.97 7.38 3.95
C ASN A 65 23.85 5.87 3.68
N GLY A 66 22.82 5.46 2.92
CA GLY A 66 22.61 4.05 2.56
C GLY A 66 21.75 3.29 3.57
N VAL A 67 21.10 2.23 3.09
CA VAL A 67 20.39 1.27 3.95
C VAL A 67 21.44 0.44 4.71
N SER A 68 21.21 0.16 5.99
CA SER A 68 22.18 -0.60 6.78
C SER A 68 22.42 -2.00 6.21
N TYR A 69 23.65 -2.50 6.37
CA TYR A 69 24.03 -3.82 5.89
C TYR A 69 23.11 -4.94 6.41
N ILE A 70 22.75 -4.89 7.70
CA ILE A 70 21.86 -5.87 8.34
C ILE A 70 20.52 -5.95 7.60
N VAL A 71 19.93 -4.79 7.28
CA VAL A 71 18.66 -4.72 6.57
C VAL A 71 18.79 -5.22 5.13
N GLN A 72 19.91 -4.90 4.46
CA GLN A 72 20.17 -5.39 3.11
C GLN A 72 20.29 -6.92 3.07
N ARG A 73 20.95 -7.54 4.06
CA ARG A 73 21.02 -9.01 4.19
C ARG A 73 19.65 -9.64 4.44
N GLY A 74 18.78 -8.97 5.20
CA GLY A 74 17.38 -9.38 5.34
C GLY A 74 16.64 -9.31 4.00
N ALA A 75 16.79 -8.21 3.25
CA ALA A 75 16.14 -8.03 1.95
C ALA A 75 16.65 -9.03 0.89
N GLU A 76 17.93 -9.39 0.94
CA GLU A 76 18.50 -10.45 0.11
C GLU A 76 17.85 -11.81 0.40
N ALA A 77 17.66 -12.16 1.67
CA ALA A 77 17.04 -13.43 2.07
C ALA A 77 15.60 -13.58 1.57
N VAL A 78 14.86 -12.48 1.35
CA VAL A 78 13.52 -12.50 0.74
C VAL A 78 13.54 -13.15 -0.65
N TYR A 79 14.67 -13.11 -1.36
CA TYR A 79 14.81 -13.70 -2.69
C TYR A 79 15.22 -15.18 -2.67
N SER A 80 15.54 -15.77 -1.51
CA SER A 80 15.77 -17.22 -1.40
C SER A 80 14.46 -18.00 -1.62
N PRO A 81 14.52 -19.31 -1.96
CA PRO A 81 13.32 -20.13 -2.09
C PRO A 81 12.43 -20.08 -0.83
N GLU A 82 13.03 -20.16 0.36
CA GLU A 82 12.33 -20.12 1.64
C GLU A 82 11.74 -18.73 1.91
N GLY A 83 12.50 -17.66 1.65
CA GLY A 83 12.03 -16.28 1.83
C GLY A 83 10.87 -15.94 0.88
N GLN A 84 10.90 -16.44 -0.35
CA GLN A 84 9.79 -16.30 -1.30
C GLN A 84 8.54 -17.05 -0.83
N GLU A 85 8.70 -18.26 -0.29
CA GLU A 85 7.56 -19.03 0.19
C GLU A 85 6.90 -18.36 1.41
N GLN A 86 7.70 -17.98 2.41
CA GLN A 86 7.22 -17.22 3.58
C GLN A 86 6.52 -15.92 3.18
N THR A 87 7.05 -15.22 2.17
CA THR A 87 6.45 -13.99 1.65
C THR A 87 5.10 -14.26 0.98
N LYS A 88 4.98 -15.34 0.19
CA LYS A 88 3.72 -15.73 -0.45
C LYS A 88 2.65 -16.10 0.59
N GLU A 89 3.02 -16.88 1.61
CA GLU A 89 2.13 -17.25 2.71
C GLU A 89 1.60 -16.01 3.44
N LEU A 90 2.48 -15.06 3.76
CA LEU A 90 2.11 -13.82 4.42
C LEU A 90 1.18 -12.95 3.55
N ILE A 91 1.45 -12.85 2.25
CA ILE A 91 0.58 -12.14 1.30
C ILE A 91 -0.79 -12.82 1.23
N ALA A 92 -0.84 -14.15 1.09
CA ALA A 92 -2.07 -14.91 1.03
C ALA A 92 -2.91 -14.71 2.30
N PHE A 93 -2.28 -14.74 3.47
CA PHE A 93 -2.93 -14.46 4.75
C PHE A 93 -3.59 -13.08 4.77
N TYR A 94 -2.88 -12.02 4.37
CA TYR A 94 -3.44 -10.67 4.37
C TYR A 94 -4.47 -10.41 3.26
N LEU A 95 -4.37 -11.09 2.12
CA LEU A 95 -5.41 -11.03 1.08
C LEU A 95 -6.68 -11.75 1.55
N ASP A 96 -6.56 -12.86 2.26
CA ASP A 96 -7.72 -13.53 2.84
C ASP A 96 -8.36 -12.71 3.99
N ASN A 97 -7.57 -11.99 4.78
CA ASN A 97 -8.10 -10.97 5.70
C ASN A 97 -8.88 -9.88 4.94
N ALA A 98 -8.36 -9.41 3.80
CA ALA A 98 -9.01 -8.39 2.98
C ALA A 98 -10.33 -8.90 2.38
N ARG A 99 -10.37 -10.19 1.98
CA ARG A 99 -11.59 -10.88 1.56
C ARG A 99 -12.64 -10.92 2.67
N LEU A 100 -12.27 -11.28 3.90
CA LEU A 100 -13.22 -11.29 5.03
C LEU A 100 -13.79 -9.90 5.33
N LEU A 101 -12.95 -8.86 5.31
CA LEU A 101 -13.43 -7.47 5.46
C LEU A 101 -14.43 -7.12 4.36
N ARG A 102 -14.09 -7.45 3.11
CA ARG A 102 -14.93 -7.16 1.96
C ARG A 102 -16.30 -7.84 2.08
N GLU A 103 -16.32 -9.16 2.23
CA GLU A 103 -17.55 -9.95 2.31
C GLU A 103 -18.40 -9.54 3.52
N GLY A 104 -17.77 -9.30 4.67
CA GLY A 104 -18.46 -8.88 5.88
C GLY A 104 -19.14 -7.52 5.77
N LEU A 105 -18.52 -6.57 5.06
CA LEU A 105 -19.09 -5.26 4.81
C LEU A 105 -20.17 -5.30 3.73
N GLU A 106 -19.94 -6.04 2.63
CA GLU A 106 -20.93 -6.23 1.56
C GLU A 106 -22.21 -6.91 2.09
N ALA A 107 -22.09 -7.83 3.05
CA ALA A 107 -23.23 -8.50 3.68
C ALA A 107 -24.22 -7.57 4.42
N VAL A 108 -23.78 -6.36 4.81
CA VAL A 108 -24.64 -5.32 5.42
C VAL A 108 -24.93 -4.16 4.46
N GLY A 109 -24.80 -4.41 3.15
CA GLY A 109 -25.21 -3.47 2.09
C GLY A 109 -24.20 -2.36 1.80
N ILE A 110 -22.97 -2.44 2.32
CA ILE A 110 -21.93 -1.45 2.02
C ILE A 110 -21.29 -1.74 0.67
N SER A 111 -21.15 -0.71 -0.16
CA SER A 111 -20.38 -0.79 -1.40
C SER A 111 -18.88 -0.82 -1.11
N VAL A 112 -18.21 -1.91 -1.47
CA VAL A 112 -16.78 -2.13 -1.23
C VAL A 112 -16.02 -2.29 -2.55
N TYR A 113 -14.83 -1.68 -2.62
CA TYR A 113 -13.88 -1.74 -3.72
C TYR A 113 -12.53 -2.24 -3.20
N GLY A 114 -11.74 -2.87 -4.08
CA GLY A 114 -10.45 -3.44 -3.70
C GLY A 114 -10.59 -4.74 -2.89
N GLY A 115 -9.61 -5.01 -2.02
CA GLY A 115 -9.54 -6.25 -1.24
C GLY A 115 -9.21 -7.52 -2.05
N VAL A 116 -8.88 -7.39 -3.34
CA VAL A 116 -8.54 -8.51 -4.23
C VAL A 116 -7.05 -8.53 -4.54
N ASN A 117 -6.52 -7.39 -4.98
CA ASN A 117 -5.11 -7.22 -5.36
C ASN A 117 -4.31 -6.40 -4.35
N ALA A 118 -4.94 -5.97 -3.26
CA ALA A 118 -4.34 -5.13 -2.23
C ALA A 118 -4.86 -5.49 -0.84
N PRO A 119 -4.01 -5.43 0.20
CA PRO A 119 -4.35 -5.81 1.58
C PRO A 119 -5.09 -4.69 2.33
N TYR A 120 -6.14 -4.15 1.70
CA TYR A 120 -7.06 -3.19 2.28
C TYR A 120 -8.33 -3.14 1.42
N VAL A 121 -9.42 -2.69 2.04
CA VAL A 121 -10.68 -2.42 1.36
C VAL A 121 -10.96 -0.92 1.36
N TRP A 122 -11.64 -0.47 0.31
CA TRP A 122 -12.11 0.90 0.15
C TRP A 122 -13.63 0.88 0.10
N LEU A 123 -14.30 1.48 1.07
CA LEU A 123 -15.76 1.44 1.17
C LEU A 123 -16.37 2.82 1.04
N LYS A 124 -17.57 2.89 0.47
CA LYS A 124 -18.39 4.10 0.51
C LYS A 124 -18.97 4.26 1.91
N THR A 125 -18.94 5.47 2.47
CA THR A 125 -19.52 5.74 3.78
C THR A 125 -21.06 5.55 3.73
N PRO A 126 -21.68 4.98 4.78
CA PRO A 126 -23.13 4.89 4.87
C PRO A 126 -23.76 6.26 5.17
N LYS A 127 -25.07 6.40 4.90
CA LYS A 127 -25.92 7.51 5.38
C LYS A 127 -25.41 8.92 5.05
N GLU A 128 -24.71 9.07 3.92
CA GLU A 128 -24.10 10.34 3.47
C GLU A 128 -23.12 10.96 4.50
N PHE A 129 -22.53 10.15 5.38
CA PHE A 129 -21.46 10.64 6.24
C PHE A 129 -20.29 11.18 5.41
N THR A 130 -19.71 12.28 5.88
CA THR A 130 -18.36 12.64 5.44
C THR A 130 -17.36 11.58 5.89
N SER A 131 -16.22 11.51 5.22
CA SER A 131 -15.15 10.57 5.55
C SER A 131 -14.65 10.71 6.99
N TRP A 132 -14.67 11.93 7.54
CA TRP A 132 -14.26 12.21 8.92
C TRP A 132 -15.37 11.92 9.94
N ASP A 133 -16.63 12.25 9.64
CA ASP A 133 -17.73 11.90 10.54
C ASP A 133 -17.83 10.38 10.70
N PHE A 134 -17.64 9.64 9.60
CA PHE A 134 -17.64 8.18 9.66
C PHE A 134 -16.42 7.61 10.41
N PHE A 135 -15.27 8.29 10.35
CA PHE A 135 -14.11 7.93 11.16
C PHE A 135 -14.45 8.03 12.66
N ASP A 136 -15.02 9.15 13.08
CA ASP A 136 -15.39 9.37 14.48
C ASP A 136 -16.49 8.42 14.94
N GLU A 137 -17.46 8.10 14.09
CA GLU A 137 -18.51 7.12 14.37
C GLU A 137 -17.92 5.73 14.65
N LEU A 138 -17.05 5.24 13.77
CA LEU A 138 -16.39 3.94 13.93
C LEU A 138 -15.45 3.91 15.15
N LEU A 139 -14.70 4.98 15.37
CA LEU A 139 -13.76 5.06 16.49
C LEU A 139 -14.50 5.06 17.83
N ASN A 140 -15.54 5.89 17.96
CA ASN A 140 -16.23 6.08 19.23
C ASN A 140 -17.20 4.93 19.55
N LYS A 141 -17.88 4.37 18.55
CA LYS A 141 -18.92 3.34 18.79
C LYS A 141 -18.46 1.91 18.56
N ALA A 142 -17.53 1.68 17.64
CA ALA A 142 -17.01 0.34 17.34
C ALA A 142 -15.57 0.11 17.85
N HIS A 143 -14.88 1.17 18.30
CA HIS A 143 -13.45 1.13 18.61
C HIS A 143 -12.61 0.63 17.43
N LEU A 144 -13.01 1.01 16.21
CA LEU A 144 -12.33 0.65 14.98
C LEU A 144 -11.62 1.87 14.39
N VAL A 145 -10.33 1.70 14.12
CA VAL A 145 -9.53 2.72 13.44
C VAL A 145 -9.39 2.34 11.97
N GLY A 146 -9.69 3.28 11.09
CA GLY A 146 -9.32 3.22 9.68
C GLY A 146 -8.81 4.55 9.19
N THR A 147 -8.87 4.79 7.88
CA THR A 147 -8.37 6.04 7.30
C THR A 147 -9.50 6.75 6.55
N PRO A 148 -9.86 8.00 6.94
CA PRO A 148 -10.80 8.83 6.20
C PRO A 148 -10.36 8.96 4.75
N GLY A 149 -11.28 8.78 3.81
CA GLY A 149 -10.94 8.81 2.39
C GLY A 149 -10.48 10.18 1.91
N SER A 150 -10.99 11.27 2.51
CA SER A 150 -10.58 12.64 2.19
C SER A 150 -9.10 12.91 2.51
N GLY A 151 -8.48 12.11 3.38
CA GLY A 151 -7.03 12.12 3.61
C GLY A 151 -6.20 11.67 2.40
N PHE A 152 -6.82 11.04 1.39
CA PHE A 152 -6.20 10.67 0.11
C PHE A 152 -6.44 11.70 -1.00
N GLY A 153 -7.10 12.82 -0.69
CA GLY A 153 -7.46 13.89 -1.62
C GLY A 153 -8.97 14.05 -1.80
N ALA A 154 -9.38 15.09 -2.53
CA ALA A 154 -10.79 15.49 -2.66
C ALA A 154 -11.70 14.38 -3.22
N SER A 155 -11.20 13.56 -4.15
CA SER A 155 -11.95 12.43 -4.72
C SER A 155 -12.18 11.26 -3.74
N GLY A 156 -11.60 11.30 -2.55
CA GLY A 156 -11.83 10.31 -1.50
C GLY A 156 -12.88 10.72 -0.47
N GLU A 157 -13.50 11.91 -0.60
CA GLU A 157 -14.62 12.31 0.27
C GLU A 157 -15.82 11.36 0.09
N GLY A 158 -16.50 11.02 1.18
CA GLY A 158 -17.55 9.99 1.20
C GLY A 158 -17.05 8.54 1.10
N TYR A 159 -15.75 8.32 1.36
CA TYR A 159 -15.14 6.99 1.37
C TYR A 159 -14.24 6.77 2.59
N PHE A 160 -13.93 5.50 2.84
CA PHE A 160 -13.11 5.09 3.98
C PHE A 160 -12.24 3.89 3.62
N ARG A 161 -11.04 3.81 4.21
CA ARG A 161 -10.12 2.67 4.04
C ARG A 161 -9.99 1.86 5.32
N LEU A 162 -10.18 0.54 5.22
CA LEU A 162 -9.84 -0.41 6.28
C LEU A 162 -8.66 -1.30 5.85
N SER A 163 -7.67 -1.42 6.73
CA SER A 163 -6.47 -2.22 6.51
C SER A 163 -6.72 -3.69 6.81
N ALA A 164 -6.16 -4.59 6.00
CA ALA A 164 -6.18 -6.03 6.27
C ALA A 164 -4.97 -6.50 7.11
N PHE A 165 -4.04 -5.59 7.44
CA PHE A 165 -2.86 -5.88 8.26
C PHE A 165 -3.20 -5.99 9.75
N ASN A 166 -3.71 -7.15 10.16
CA ASN A 166 -3.91 -7.50 11.56
C ASN A 166 -3.95 -9.04 11.72
N SER A 167 -4.10 -9.53 12.95
CA SER A 167 -4.40 -10.94 13.18
C SER A 167 -5.79 -11.32 12.65
N ARG A 168 -6.02 -12.62 12.41
CA ARG A 168 -7.30 -13.12 11.89
C ARG A 168 -8.45 -12.78 12.83
N GLU A 169 -8.22 -12.99 14.13
CA GLU A 169 -9.20 -12.79 15.19
C GLU A 169 -9.63 -11.33 15.27
N ASN A 170 -8.69 -10.40 15.13
CA ASN A 170 -8.99 -8.97 15.12
C ASN A 170 -9.76 -8.55 13.87
N ILE A 171 -9.50 -9.17 12.71
CA ILE A 171 -10.27 -8.89 11.48
C ILE A 171 -11.71 -9.39 11.62
N GLU A 172 -11.91 -10.61 12.11
CA GLU A 172 -13.25 -11.16 12.33
C GLU A 172 -14.04 -10.35 13.36
N GLU A 173 -13.38 -9.94 14.45
CA GLU A 173 -13.99 -9.08 15.45
C GLU A 173 -14.31 -7.70 14.89
N ALA A 174 -13.43 -7.12 14.06
CA ALA A 174 -13.70 -5.85 13.39
C ALA A 174 -14.93 -5.92 12.48
N VAL A 175 -15.07 -7.01 11.71
CA VAL A 175 -16.28 -7.24 10.89
C VAL A 175 -17.52 -7.29 11.77
N LYS A 176 -17.52 -8.09 12.84
CA LYS A 176 -18.66 -8.21 13.76
C LYS A 176 -19.05 -6.86 14.37
N ARG A 177 -18.07 -6.07 14.82
CA ARG A 177 -18.31 -4.73 15.40
C ARG A 177 -18.84 -3.75 14.37
N PHE A 178 -18.27 -3.76 13.17
CA PHE A 178 -18.72 -2.90 12.08
C PHE A 178 -20.19 -3.18 11.74
N GLN A 179 -20.55 -4.45 11.56
CA GLN A 179 -21.91 -4.87 11.21
C GLN A 179 -22.93 -4.39 12.26
N LYS A 180 -22.59 -4.39 13.56
CA LYS A 180 -23.47 -3.91 14.64
C LYS A 180 -23.79 -2.41 14.59
N ILE A 181 -22.91 -1.58 14.03
CA ILE A 181 -23.11 -0.12 13.96
C ILE A 181 -23.81 0.29 12.65
N VAL A 182 -23.65 -0.53 11.59
CA VAL A 182 -24.15 -0.21 10.25
C VAL A 182 -25.51 -0.87 9.94
N SER A 183 -25.79 -2.04 10.53
CA SER A 183 -27.13 -2.68 10.48
C SER A 183 -28.14 -1.89 11.28
#